data_AF-A0A7X9DIC8-F1
#
_entry.id   AF-A0A7X9DIC8-F1
#
_cell.length_a   1.000
_cell.length_b   1.000
_cell.length_c   1.000
_cell.angle_alpha   90.00
_cell.angle_beta   90.00
_cell.angle_gamma   90.00
#
_symmetry.space_group_name_H-M   'P 1'
#
loop_
_entity.id
_entity.type
_entity.pdbx_description
1 polymer ?
#
loop_
_entity_poly.entity_id
_entity_poly.type
_entity_poly.pdbx_seq_one_letter_code
_entity_poly.pdbx_strand_id
1 'polypeptide(L)' 'MLPRTPVLAMFFAMIIAILIVLIFEIPGRPFTIRLAIWLYTLSLLPGMGIAMLFDPAPREAKERFLKINFYEEKKS' A
#
# COMPACT_ATOMS: atom_id res chain seq x y z
N MET A 1 -15.90 7.02 5.46
CA MET A 1 -15.25 5.71 5.21
C MET A 1 -13.79 5.86 5.59
N LEU A 2 -13.26 5.09 6.54
CA LEU A 2 -11.82 5.07 6.76
C LEU A 2 -11.16 4.76 5.41
N PRO A 3 -10.13 5.51 4.96
CA PRO A 3 -9.41 5.13 3.77
C PRO A 3 -8.86 3.71 4.01
N ARG A 4 -9.30 2.75 3.19
CA ARG A 4 -8.89 1.34 3.34
C ARG A 4 -7.38 1.18 3.11
N THR A 5 -6.82 2.06 2.29
CA THR A 5 -5.42 2.09 1.86
C THR A 5 -4.40 2.13 3.00
N PRO A 6 -4.44 3.07 3.97
CA PRO A 6 -3.50 3.07 5.09
C PRO A 6 -3.62 1.84 5.99
N VAL A 7 -4.82 1.30 6.18
CA VAL A 7 -5.00 0.07 6.98
C VAL A 7 -4.38 -1.13 6.26
N LEU A 8 -4.62 -1.28 4.96
CA LEU A 8 -3.97 -2.31 4.14
C LEU A 8 -2.44 -2.11 4.10
N ALA A 9 -1.96 -0.87 4.03
CA ALA A 9 -0.54 -0.57 4.04
C ALA A 9 0.14 -1.01 5.33
N MET A 10 -0.47 -0.75 6.49
CA MET A 10 0.03 -1.21 7.79
C MET A 10 0.07 -2.74 7.87
N PHE A 11 -0.96 -3.41 7.32
CA PHE A 11 -1.01 -4.88 7.29
C PHE A 11 0.09 -5.48 6.39
N PHE A 12 0.26 -4.97 5.17
CA PHE A 12 1.32 -5.43 4.28
C PHE A 12 2.71 -5.11 4.82
N ALA A 13 2.91 -3.93 5.43
CA ALA A 13 4.17 -3.57 6.07
C ALA A 13 4.55 -4.54 7.20
N MET A 14 3.56 -4.96 8.01
CA MET A 14 3.76 -5.96 9.06
C MET A 14 4.18 -7.30 8.47
N ILE A 15 3.51 -7.77 7.42
CA ILE A 15 3.87 -9.02 6.73
C ILE A 15 5.30 -8.94 6.18
N ILE A 16 5.64 -7.86 5.48
CA ILE A 16 6.98 -7.66 4.90
C ILE A 16 8.05 -7.67 6.00
N ALA A 17 7.83 -6.95 7.10
CA ALA A 17 8.78 -6.91 8.21
C ALA A 17 8.99 -8.30 8.84
N ILE A 18 7.91 -9.06 9.07
CA ILE A 18 7.98 -10.42 9.61
C ILE A 18 8.75 -11.33 8.65
N LEU A 19 8.46 -11.27 7.35
CA LEU A 19 9.16 -12.09 6.35
C LEU A 19 10.66 -11.77 6.30
N ILE A 20 11.03 -10.49 6.37
CA ILE A 20 12.44 -10.10 6.38
C ILE A 20 13.14 -10.63 7.64
N VAL A 21 12.52 -10.52 8.82
CA VAL A 21 13.10 -11.09 10.04
C VAL A 21 13.26 -12.59 9.90
N LEU A 22 12.24 -13.32 9.45
CA LEU A 22 12.31 -14.78 9.29
C LEU A 22 13.38 -15.23 8.29
N ILE A 23 13.60 -14.48 7.20
CA ILE A 23 14.57 -14.84 6.15
C ILE A 23 16.00 -14.50 6.57
N PHE A 24 16.21 -13.39 7.29
CA PHE A 24 17.53 -12.83 7.54
C PHE A 24 17.98 -12.94 9.01
N GLU A 25 17.18 -13.50 9.90
CA GLU A 25 17.58 -13.73 11.29
C GLU A 25 18.64 -14.82 11.38
N ILE A 26 19.77 -14.47 12.01
CA ILE A 26 20.91 -15.36 12.20
C ILE A 26 21.00 -15.70 13.69
N PRO A 27 21.20 -16.97 14.08
CA PRO A 27 21.19 -17.40 15.49
C PRO A 27 22.22 -16.71 16.39
N GLY A 28 23.27 -16.10 15.83
CA GLY A 28 24.28 -15.32 16.58
C GLY A 28 24.00 -13.81 16.67
N ARG A 29 22.99 -13.29 15.96
CA ARG A 29 22.62 -11.86 15.93
C ARG A 29 21.11 -11.71 15.70
N PRO A 30 20.29 -11.88 16.75
CA PRO A 30 18.85 -11.70 16.65
C PRO A 30 18.50 -10.25 16.33
N PHE A 31 17.37 -10.04 15.65
CA PHE A 31 16.86 -8.70 15.41
C PHE A 31 16.46 -8.05 16.74
N THR A 32 17.09 -6.90 17.06
CA THR A 32 16.67 -6.13 18.24
C THR A 32 15.30 -5.50 18.00
N ILE A 33 14.51 -5.35 19.07
CA ILE A 33 13.15 -4.75 19.01
C ILE A 33 13.18 -3.38 18.32
N ARG A 34 14.19 -2.56 18.61
CA ARG A 34 14.35 -1.23 17.97
C ARG A 34 14.53 -1.35 16.46
N LEU A 35 15.32 -2.32 16.01
CA LEU A 35 15.58 -2.55 14.60
C LEU A 35 14.35 -3.13 13.89
N ALA A 36 13.57 -3.98 14.57
CA ALA A 36 12.27 -4.46 14.08
C ALA A 36 11.25 -3.32 13.90
N ILE A 37 11.18 -2.36 14.84
CA ILE A 37 10.32 -1.17 14.72
C ILE A 37 10.73 -0.30 13.52
N TRP A 38 12.04 -0.08 13.34
CA TRP A 38 12.56 0.64 12.18
C TRP A 38 12.24 -0.07 10.87
N LEU A 39 12.44 -1.39 10.82
CA LEU A 39 12.10 -2.21 9.68
C LEU A 39 10.62 -2.12 9.33
N TYR A 40 9.73 -2.20 10.32
CA TYR A 40 8.30 -2.02 10.14
C TYR A 40 7.97 -0.65 9.56
N THR A 41 8.54 0.42 10.12
CA THR A 41 8.33 1.79 9.67
C THR A 41 8.78 1.97 8.21
N LEU A 42 9.95 1.44 7.85
CA LEU A 42 10.45 1.48 6.47
C LEU A 42 9.61 0.63 5.52
N SER A 43 9.02 -0.47 6.02
CA SER A 43 8.14 -1.35 5.24
C SER A 43 6.77 -0.73 4.94
N LEU A 44 6.42 0.40 5.57
CA LEU A 44 5.21 1.16 5.23
C LEU A 44 5.25 1.69 3.80
N LEU A 45 6.42 2.05 3.27
CA LEU A 45 6.57 2.53 1.90
C LEU A 45 6.15 1.47 0.85
N PRO A 46 6.78 0.27 0.82
CA PRO A 46 6.34 -0.79 -0.09
C PRO A 46 4.93 -1.30 0.25
N GLY A 47 4.57 -1.38 1.53
CA GLY A 47 3.21 -1.78 1.96
C GLY A 47 2.12 -0.84 1.42
N MET A 48 2.39 0.47 1.38
CA MET A 48 1.50 1.47 0.81
C MET A 48 1.40 1.34 -0.71
N GLY A 49 2.52 1.11 -1.41
CA GLY A 49 2.51 0.83 -2.85
C GLY A 49 1.64 -0.38 -3.21
N ILE A 50 1.75 -1.47 -2.44
CA ILE A 50 0.90 -2.65 -2.62
C ILE A 50 -0.56 -2.33 -2.30
N ALA A 51 -0.83 -1.64 -1.19
CA ALA A 51 -2.19 -1.28 -0.81
C ALA A 51 -2.90 -0.41 -1.86
N MET A 52 -2.17 0.47 -2.54
CA MET A 52 -2.69 1.30 -3.63
C MET A 52 -3.14 0.49 -4.86
N LEU A 53 -2.54 -0.68 -5.12
CA LEU A 53 -2.99 -1.58 -6.20
C LEU A 53 -4.40 -2.13 -5.95
N PHE A 54 -4.81 -2.20 -4.68
CA PHE A 54 -6.13 -2.67 -4.26
C PHE A 54 -7.08 -1.53 -3.88
N ASP A 55 -6.66 -0.27 -4.07
CA ASP A 55 -7.51 0.88 -3.76
C ASP A 55 -8.57 1.09 -4.86
N PRO A 56 -9.88 1.10 -4.52
CA PRO A 56 -10.92 1.47 -5.47
C PRO A 56 -10.92 2.97 -5.83
N ALA A 57 -10.29 3.84 -5.04
CA ALA A 57 -10.30 5.29 -5.25
C ALA A 57 -9.80 5.74 -6.65
N PRO A 58 -8.65 5.27 -7.18
CA PRO A 58 -8.23 5.62 -8.55
C PRO A 58 -9.21 5.10 -9.61
N ARG A 59 -9.89 3.97 -9.37
CA ARG A 59 -10.88 3.40 -10.30
C ARG A 59 -12.16 4.23 -10.33
N GLU A 60 -12.66 4.64 -9.17
CA GLU A 60 -13.83 5.53 -9.06
C GLU A 60 -13.54 6.95 -9.55
N ALA A 61 -12.31 7.44 -9.38
CA ALA A 61 -11.87 8.72 -9.96
C ALA A 61 -11.84 8.61 -11.49
N LYS A 62 -11.22 7.55 -12.04
CA LYS A 62 -11.18 7.30 -13.48
C LYS A 62 -12.58 7.22 -14.08
N GLU A 63 -13.53 6.55 -13.43
CA GLU A 63 -14.93 6.50 -13.86
C GLU A 63 -15.65 7.85 -13.77
N ARG A 64 -15.37 8.67 -12.74
CA ARG A 64 -15.93 10.02 -12.63
C ARG A 64 -15.38 10.99 -13.68
N PHE A 65 -14.08 10.94 -13.97
CA PHE A 65 -13.44 11.83 -14.93
C PHE A 65 -13.64 11.40 -16.39
N LEU A 66 -13.73 10.10 -16.70
CA LEU A 66 -14.03 9.61 -18.06
C LEU A 66 -15.52 9.74 -18.44
N LYS A 67 -16.42 9.93 -17.48
CA LYS A 67 -17.86 10.18 -17.75
C LYS A 67 -18.17 11.63 -18.17
N ILE A 68 -17.18 12.52 -18.19
CA ILE A 68 -17.35 13.86 -18.75
C ILE A 68 -17.31 13.73 -20.27
N ASN A 69 -18.50 13.52 -20.84
CA ASN A 69 -18.87 13.49 -22.27
C ASN A 69 -17.84 14.09 -23.24
N PHE A 70 -16.92 13.27 -23.76
CA PHE A 70 -16.09 13.62 -24.91
C PHE A 70 -16.81 13.42 -26.26
N TYR A 71 -18.05 12.93 -26.24
CA TYR A 71 -18.85 12.61 -27.42
C TYR A 71 -20.27 13.20 -27.37
N GLU A 72 -20.49 14.36 -26.76
CA GLU A 72 -21.62 15.18 -27.19
C GLU A 72 -21.25 15.83 -28.53
N GLU A 73 -21.51 15.07 -29.58
CA GLU A 73 -21.52 15.50 -30.97
C GLU A 73 -22.41 16.75 -31.07
N LYS A 74 -21.78 17.93 -31.17
CA LYS A 74 -22.45 19.19 -31.47
C LYS A 74 -23.02 19.07 -32.88
N LYS A 75 -24.23 18.52 -33.02
CA LYS A 75 -25.05 18.68 -34.22
C LYS A 75 -25.47 20.14 -34.28
N SER A 76 -24.74 20.91 -35.08
CA SER A 76 -25.20 22.19 -35.62
C SER A 76 -25.97 21.98 -36.90
#